data_AF-A0A967XA96-F1
#
_entry.id   AF-A0A967XA96-F1
#
_cell.length_a   1.000
_cell.length_b   1.000
_cell.length_c   1.000
_cell.angle_alpha   90.00
_cell.angle_beta   90.00
_cell.angle_gamma   90.00
#
_symmetry.space_group_name_H-M   'P 1'
#
loop_
_entity.id
_entity.type
_entity.pdbx_description
1 polymer ?
#
loop_
_entity_poly.entity_id
_entity_poly.type
_entity_poly.pdbx_seq_one_letter_code
_entity_poly.pdbx_strand_id
1 'polypeptide(L)'
;MAFAYYAKLSREQKAIYRKSDAVASIRLHGAWSIRPLAEQVRSALESQDRGRVERHARQLAAAILADLGLAPVNVRVLSARPSRDWGELHGLYEHLEGTHSARITLWMRTARHKRVVAFRTFLRTLLHELCHHLDYELLALEDSFHTEGFFKRESSLLHQLLDS
;
A
#
# COMPACT_ATOMS: atom_id res chain seq x y z
N MET A 1 -15.54 14.25 -3.38
CA MET A 1 -16.65 13.85 -4.29
C MET A 1 -16.80 12.34 -4.19
N ALA A 2 -18.02 11.81 -4.00
CA ALA A 2 -18.19 10.36 -3.84
C ALA A 2 -18.10 9.63 -5.19
N PHE A 3 -17.40 8.49 -5.24
CA PHE A 3 -17.30 7.66 -6.44
C PHE A 3 -18.64 7.02 -6.81
N ALA A 4 -18.81 6.66 -8.09
CA ALA A 4 -20.07 6.14 -8.63
C ALA A 4 -20.62 4.90 -7.90
N TYR A 5 -19.74 4.06 -7.31
CA TYR A 5 -20.17 2.88 -6.54
C TYR A 5 -20.77 3.22 -5.18
N TYR A 6 -20.55 4.43 -4.65
CA TYR A 6 -21.06 4.87 -3.35
C TYR A 6 -22.58 4.73 -3.25
N ALA A 7 -23.31 5.03 -4.34
CA ALA A 7 -24.77 4.95 -4.36
C ALA A 7 -25.29 3.52 -4.06
N LYS A 8 -24.51 2.50 -4.46
CA LYS A 8 -24.84 1.06 -4.33
C LYS A 8 -24.53 0.49 -2.94
N LEU A 9 -23.83 1.24 -2.09
CA LEU A 9 -23.45 0.79 -0.74
C LEU A 9 -24.65 0.77 0.22
N SER A 10 -24.64 -0.17 1.16
CA SER A 10 -25.56 -0.20 2.30
C SER A 10 -25.40 1.04 3.18
N ARG A 11 -26.33 1.25 4.13
CA ARG A 11 -26.24 2.39 5.06
C ARG A 11 -24.96 2.30 5.92
N GLU A 12 -24.64 1.11 6.37
CA GLU A 12 -23.46 0.77 7.19
C GLU A 12 -22.19 1.01 6.38
N GLN A 13 -22.12 0.48 5.16
CA GLN A 13 -20.98 0.70 4.25
C GLN A 13 -20.78 2.18 3.91
N LYS A 14 -21.88 2.93 3.69
CA LYS A 14 -21.80 4.40 3.49
C LYS A 14 -21.25 5.13 4.71
N ALA A 15 -21.49 4.63 5.92
CA ALA A 15 -20.92 5.19 7.13
C ALA A 15 -19.41 4.94 7.21
N ILE A 16 -18.97 3.70 6.95
CA ILE A 16 -17.54 3.33 6.89
C ILE A 16 -16.82 4.14 5.81
N TYR A 17 -17.40 4.24 4.62
CA TYR A 17 -16.87 5.07 3.53
C TYR A 17 -16.62 6.50 3.99
N ARG A 18 -17.60 7.15 4.64
CA ARG A 18 -17.45 8.54 5.11
C ARG A 18 -16.38 8.67 6.20
N LYS A 19 -16.26 7.69 7.11
CA LYS A 19 -15.17 7.66 8.10
C LYS A 19 -13.80 7.60 7.41
N SER A 20 -13.66 6.71 6.42
CA SER A 20 -12.44 6.62 5.60
C SER A 20 -12.16 7.94 4.86
N ASP A 21 -13.17 8.53 4.21
CA ASP A 21 -13.00 9.76 3.42
C ASP A 21 -12.57 10.97 4.25
N ALA A 22 -12.96 11.01 5.54
CA ALA A 22 -12.63 12.11 6.45
C ALA A 22 -11.14 12.17 6.83
N VAL A 23 -10.41 11.07 6.74
CA VAL A 23 -8.97 11.02 7.08
C VAL A 23 -8.16 11.20 5.81
N ALA A 24 -7.66 12.40 5.53
CA ALA A 24 -6.95 12.69 4.28
C ALA A 24 -5.43 12.46 4.34
N SER A 25 -4.85 12.29 5.53
CA SER A 25 -3.40 12.18 5.69
C SER A 25 -3.02 11.38 6.94
N ILE A 26 -1.90 10.66 6.87
CA ILE A 26 -1.26 10.02 8.02
C ILE A 26 0.14 10.61 8.14
N ARG A 27 0.48 11.14 9.32
CA ARG A 27 1.78 11.78 9.58
C ARG A 27 2.78 10.73 10.04
N LEU A 28 3.91 10.65 9.34
CA LEU A 28 5.09 9.93 9.81
C LEU A 28 5.91 10.84 10.71
N HIS A 29 6.21 10.39 11.93
CA HIS A 29 7.00 11.12 12.91
C HIS A 29 8.49 11.13 12.51
N GLY A 30 8.98 10.00 12.00
CA GLY A 30 10.36 9.75 11.60
C GLY A 30 10.58 9.72 10.09
N ALA A 31 9.80 10.46 9.29
CA ALA A 31 9.88 10.42 7.82
C ALA A 31 11.32 10.51 7.29
N TRP A 32 12.16 11.38 7.86
CA TRP A 32 13.57 11.55 7.51
C TRP A 32 14.39 10.24 7.59
N SER A 33 14.18 9.42 8.62
CA SER A 33 14.93 8.17 8.80
C SER A 33 14.39 7.04 7.91
N ILE A 34 13.15 7.16 7.44
CA ILE A 34 12.49 6.18 6.56
C ILE A 34 12.83 6.43 5.08
N ARG A 35 13.04 7.69 4.67
CA ARG A 35 13.38 8.08 3.28
C ARG A 35 14.50 7.24 2.65
N PRO A 36 15.64 6.96 3.33
CA PRO A 36 16.69 6.10 2.77
C PRO A 36 16.22 4.68 2.42
N LEU A 37 15.22 4.13 3.11
CA LEU A 37 14.67 2.81 2.80
C LEU A 37 13.88 2.83 1.48
N ALA A 38 13.20 3.92 1.16
CA ALA A 38 12.54 4.09 -0.13
C ALA A 38 13.58 4.12 -1.27
N GLU A 39 14.72 4.76 -1.06
CA GLU A 39 15.80 4.77 -2.04
C GLU A 39 16.45 3.39 -2.22
N GLN A 40 16.59 2.60 -1.14
CA GLN A 40 17.04 1.21 -1.25
C GLN A 40 16.08 0.34 -2.10
N VAL A 41 14.77 0.60 -2.03
CA VAL A 41 13.80 -0.05 -2.92
C VAL A 41 14.03 0.36 -4.37
N ARG A 42 14.31 1.63 -4.65
CA ARG A 42 14.66 2.10 -6.01
C ARG A 42 15.87 1.35 -6.55
N SER A 43 16.99 1.36 -5.83
CA SER A 43 18.22 0.71 -6.30
C SER A 43 18.04 -0.80 -6.49
N ALA A 44 17.20 -1.45 -5.67
CA ALA A 44 16.90 -2.87 -5.82
C ALA A 44 16.04 -3.18 -7.06
N LEU A 45 15.10 -2.30 -7.40
CA LEU A 45 14.32 -2.42 -8.64
C LEU A 45 15.21 -2.26 -9.86
N GLU A 46 16.11 -1.28 -9.84
CA GLU A 46 17.09 -1.04 -10.91
C GLU A 46 18.02 -2.24 -11.12
N SER A 47 18.44 -2.91 -10.04
CA SER A 47 19.22 -4.15 -10.12
C SER A 47 18.40 -5.37 -10.54
N GLN A 48 17.07 -5.23 -10.68
CA GLN A 48 16.12 -6.28 -11.04
C GLN A 48 16.15 -7.54 -10.16
N ASP A 49 16.66 -7.42 -8.94
CA ASP A 49 16.81 -8.54 -8.01
C ASP A 49 15.55 -8.65 -7.13
N ARG A 50 14.71 -9.64 -7.42
CA ARG A 50 13.46 -9.88 -6.70
C ARG A 50 13.67 -10.05 -5.19
N GLY A 51 14.73 -10.74 -4.78
CA GLY A 51 15.02 -10.98 -3.36
C GLY A 51 15.39 -9.69 -2.64
N ARG A 52 16.22 -8.84 -3.28
CA ARG A 52 16.56 -7.52 -2.73
C ARG A 52 15.34 -6.60 -2.69
N VAL A 53 14.50 -6.59 -3.74
CA VAL A 53 13.27 -5.79 -3.76
C VAL A 53 12.32 -6.22 -2.64
N GLU A 54 12.10 -7.52 -2.43
CA GLU A 54 11.26 -8.02 -1.34
C GLU A 54 11.81 -7.60 0.02
N ARG A 55 13.11 -7.78 0.25
CA ARG A 55 13.75 -7.40 1.52
C ARG A 55 13.58 -5.91 1.82
N HIS A 56 13.89 -5.03 0.86
CA HIS A 56 13.82 -3.59 1.07
C HIS A 56 12.38 -3.09 1.15
N ALA A 57 11.43 -3.69 0.41
CA ALA A 57 10.01 -3.38 0.55
C ALA A 57 9.47 -3.79 1.93
N ARG A 58 9.87 -4.95 2.46
CA ARG A 58 9.55 -5.39 3.83
C ARG A 58 10.11 -4.42 4.88
N GLN A 59 11.36 -4.00 4.73
CA GLN A 59 12.00 -3.05 5.64
C GLN A 59 11.30 -1.69 5.63
N LEU A 60 10.97 -1.17 4.44
CA LEU A 60 10.24 0.09 4.29
C LEU A 60 8.85 0.01 4.96
N ALA A 61 8.08 -1.04 4.67
CA ALA A 61 6.77 -1.24 5.28
C ALA A 61 6.85 -1.37 6.81
N ALA A 62 7.81 -2.17 7.32
CA ALA A 62 8.01 -2.32 8.76
C ALA A 62 8.41 -1.00 9.44
N ALA A 63 9.25 -0.18 8.80
CA ALA A 63 9.64 1.12 9.36
C ALA A 63 8.47 2.10 9.42
N ILE A 64 7.62 2.13 8.37
CA ILE A 64 6.39 2.94 8.37
C ILE A 64 5.45 2.49 9.49
N LEU A 65 5.21 1.18 9.63
CA LEU A 65 4.31 0.65 10.65
C LEU A 65 4.86 0.87 12.06
N ALA A 66 6.16 0.68 12.27
CA ALA A 66 6.80 0.94 13.56
C ALA A 66 6.72 2.42 13.96
N ASP A 67 6.90 3.35 13.02
CA ASP A 67 6.75 4.79 13.24
C ASP A 67 5.31 5.19 13.64
N LEU A 68 4.33 4.36 13.25
CA LEU A 68 2.92 4.49 13.62
C LEU A 68 2.53 3.63 14.83
N GLY A 69 3.48 2.92 15.45
CA GLY A 69 3.23 2.07 16.63
C GLY A 69 2.51 0.75 16.33
N LEU A 70 2.53 0.27 15.08
CA LEU A 70 1.82 -0.92 14.62
C LEU A 70 2.76 -2.12 14.44
N ALA A 71 2.18 -3.32 14.52
CA ALA A 71 2.87 -4.56 14.21
C ALA A 71 3.22 -4.63 12.70
N PRO A 72 4.30 -5.33 12.31
CA PRO A 72 4.70 -5.43 10.91
C PRO A 72 3.77 -6.35 10.09
N VAL A 73 3.47 -5.93 8.87
CA VAL A 73 2.73 -6.74 7.87
C VAL A 73 3.67 -7.61 7.03
N ASN A 74 3.20 -8.78 6.58
CA ASN A 74 3.99 -9.62 5.69
C ASN A 74 4.01 -9.04 4.28
N VAL A 75 5.17 -8.61 3.77
CA VAL A 75 5.31 -8.21 2.35
C VAL A 75 5.97 -9.31 1.53
N ARG A 76 5.41 -9.59 0.35
CA ARG A 76 5.92 -10.52 -0.67
C ARG A 76 6.00 -9.84 -2.03
N VAL A 77 7.06 -10.14 -2.78
CA VAL A 77 7.27 -9.63 -4.13
C VAL A 77 7.40 -10.79 -5.11
N LEU A 78 6.46 -10.84 -6.04
CA LEU A 78 6.40 -11.79 -7.13
C LEU A 78 6.98 -11.21 -8.41
N SER A 79 7.40 -12.10 -9.32
CA SER A 79 8.09 -11.71 -10.56
C SER A 79 7.16 -10.96 -11.51
N ALA A 80 6.08 -11.58 -11.98
CA ALA A 80 5.15 -10.96 -12.93
C ALA A 80 3.69 -11.22 -12.54
N ARG A 81 2.86 -10.19 -12.74
CA ARG A 81 1.42 -10.27 -12.50
C ARG A 81 0.80 -11.37 -13.37
N PRO A 82 -0.06 -12.25 -12.82
CA PRO A 82 -0.84 -13.19 -13.63
C PRO A 82 -1.74 -12.40 -14.59
N SER A 83 -1.76 -12.80 -15.86
CA SER A 83 -2.67 -12.22 -16.86
C SER A 83 -4.06 -12.85 -16.70
N ARG A 84 -4.95 -12.19 -15.97
CA ARG A 84 -6.38 -12.48 -15.97
C ARG A 84 -7.15 -11.17 -16.01
N ASP A 85 -8.36 -11.20 -16.56
CA ASP A 85 -9.26 -10.06 -16.82
C ASP A 85 -9.86 -9.39 -15.56
N TRP A 86 -9.18 -9.52 -14.41
CA TRP A 86 -9.57 -8.81 -13.20
C TRP A 86 -8.90 -7.43 -13.21
N GLY A 87 -9.72 -6.38 -13.19
CA GLY A 87 -9.29 -4.97 -13.20
C GLY A 87 -8.20 -4.65 -12.16
N GLU A 88 -7.46 -3.55 -12.39
CA GLU A 88 -6.59 -2.77 -11.47
C GLU A 88 -5.89 -3.44 -10.25
N LEU A 89 -5.58 -4.74 -10.24
CA LEU A 89 -4.72 -5.31 -9.19
C LEU A 89 -3.27 -4.82 -9.36
N HIS A 90 -2.96 -3.65 -8.81
CA HIS A 90 -1.60 -3.13 -8.77
C HIS A 90 -0.80 -3.84 -7.67
N GLY A 91 -1.43 -4.15 -6.54
CA GLY A 91 -0.98 -4.99 -5.44
C GLY A 91 -2.15 -5.83 -4.91
N LEU A 92 -1.94 -6.53 -3.80
CA LEU A 92 -2.99 -7.30 -3.13
C LEU A 92 -2.75 -7.29 -1.61
N TYR A 93 -3.73 -6.80 -0.87
CA TYR A 93 -3.82 -6.90 0.59
C TYR A 93 -4.82 -8.00 0.99
N GLU A 94 -4.37 -8.96 1.78
CA GLU A 94 -5.17 -10.11 2.22
C GLU A 94 -5.00 -10.37 3.71
N HIS A 95 -6.10 -10.65 4.40
CA HIS A 95 -6.06 -11.30 5.71
C HIS A 95 -5.68 -12.77 5.50
N LEU A 96 -4.70 -13.27 6.25
CA LEU A 96 -4.28 -14.66 6.17
C LEU A 96 -5.27 -15.52 6.96
N GLU A 97 -5.99 -16.38 6.25
CA GLU A 97 -7.02 -17.27 6.81
C GLU A 97 -6.53 -17.99 8.08
N GLY A 98 -7.37 -17.96 9.12
CA GLY A 98 -7.07 -18.59 10.41
C GLY A 98 -6.03 -17.85 11.27
N THR A 99 -5.62 -16.64 10.88
CA THR A 99 -4.68 -15.82 11.66
C THR A 99 -5.12 -14.35 11.74
N HIS A 100 -4.62 -13.61 12.73
CA HIS A 100 -4.74 -12.15 12.78
C HIS A 100 -3.69 -11.42 11.92
N SER A 101 -2.98 -12.13 11.05
CA SER A 101 -1.91 -11.55 10.23
C SER A 101 -2.40 -11.20 8.85
N ALA A 102 -1.92 -10.07 8.31
CA ALA A 102 -2.18 -9.68 6.93
C ALA A 102 -0.94 -9.85 6.04
N ARG A 103 -1.16 -9.95 4.73
CA ARG A 103 -0.12 -10.00 3.71
C ARG A 103 -0.38 -8.98 2.62
N ILE A 104 0.70 -8.32 2.20
CA ILE A 104 0.80 -7.48 1.02
C ILE A 104 1.60 -8.24 -0.04
N THR A 105 1.01 -8.43 -1.21
CA THR A 105 1.66 -9.01 -2.39
C THR A 105 1.84 -7.96 -3.47
N LEU A 106 3.05 -7.85 -4.01
CA LEU A 106 3.42 -6.89 -5.05
C LEU A 106 4.05 -7.63 -6.24
N TRP A 107 3.98 -7.01 -7.43
CA TRP A 107 4.66 -7.50 -8.62
C TRP A 107 5.72 -6.52 -9.09
N MET A 108 6.96 -6.97 -9.21
CA MET A 108 8.05 -6.10 -9.65
C MET A 108 8.14 -5.95 -11.17
N ARG A 109 7.42 -6.75 -11.96
CA ARG A 109 7.38 -6.65 -13.43
C ARG A 109 5.96 -6.52 -13.98
N THR A 110 5.85 -5.72 -15.04
CA THR A 110 4.60 -5.49 -15.79
C THR A 110 4.06 -6.79 -16.40
N ALA A 111 2.73 -6.92 -16.45
CA ALA A 111 2.07 -8.14 -16.92
C ALA A 111 2.41 -8.50 -18.37
N ARG A 112 2.32 -7.52 -19.29
CA ARG A 112 2.44 -7.71 -20.75
C ARG A 112 3.88 -7.83 -21.24
N HIS A 113 4.79 -6.97 -20.77
CA HIS A 113 6.15 -6.88 -21.30
C HIS A 113 7.22 -7.42 -20.36
N LYS A 114 6.85 -7.86 -19.13
CA LYS A 114 7.77 -8.39 -18.11
C LYS A 114 8.93 -7.45 -17.76
N ARG A 115 8.79 -6.16 -18.06
CA ARG A 115 9.74 -5.10 -17.67
C ARG A 115 9.56 -4.75 -16.21
N VAL A 116 10.64 -4.41 -15.53
CA VAL A 116 10.57 -3.90 -14.15
C VAL A 116 9.68 -2.66 -14.10
N VAL A 117 8.81 -2.59 -13.11
CA VAL A 117 7.93 -1.43 -12.92
C VAL A 117 8.74 -0.20 -12.50
N ALA A 118 8.30 0.99 -12.91
CA ALA A 118 8.95 2.22 -12.46
C ALA A 118 8.90 2.32 -10.94
N PHE A 119 9.97 2.85 -10.32
CA PHE A 119 10.07 2.99 -8.87
C PHE A 119 8.85 3.68 -8.25
N ARG A 120 8.44 4.83 -8.78
CA ARG A 120 7.27 5.57 -8.25
C ARG A 120 5.99 4.75 -8.35
N THR A 121 5.82 3.95 -9.41
CA THR A 121 4.68 3.04 -9.55
C THR A 121 4.71 1.95 -8.49
N PHE A 122 5.85 1.28 -8.29
CA PHE A 122 6.00 0.26 -7.25
C PHE A 122 5.73 0.81 -5.85
N LEU A 123 6.29 2.00 -5.54
CA LEU A 123 6.12 2.63 -4.24
C LEU A 123 4.66 3.01 -3.98
N ARG A 124 3.98 3.63 -4.96
CA ARG A 124 2.53 3.92 -4.84
C ARG A 124 1.71 2.66 -4.60
N THR A 125 2.03 1.56 -5.29
CA THR A 125 1.38 0.28 -5.03
C THR A 125 1.60 -0.21 -3.61
N LEU A 126 2.85 -0.23 -3.12
CA LEU A 126 3.13 -0.65 -1.75
C LEU A 126 2.36 0.22 -0.74
N LEU A 127 2.35 1.53 -0.93
CA LEU A 127 1.65 2.47 -0.05
C LEU A 127 0.13 2.30 -0.13
N HIS A 128 -0.41 1.97 -1.30
CA HIS A 128 -1.83 1.66 -1.48
C HIS A 128 -2.24 0.45 -0.63
N GLU A 129 -1.52 -0.66 -0.75
CA GLU A 129 -1.81 -1.86 0.06
C GLU A 129 -1.54 -1.62 1.55
N LEU A 130 -0.56 -0.79 1.91
CA LEU A 130 -0.35 -0.35 3.28
C LEU A 130 -1.51 0.51 3.78
N CYS A 131 -2.11 1.38 2.97
CA CYS A 131 -3.29 2.15 3.37
C CYS A 131 -4.47 1.23 3.68
N HIS A 132 -4.66 0.12 2.95
CA HIS A 132 -5.64 -0.89 3.35
C HIS A 132 -5.33 -1.45 4.74
N HIS A 133 -4.08 -1.80 5.02
CA HIS A 133 -3.67 -2.26 6.35
C HIS A 133 -3.95 -1.20 7.45
N LEU A 134 -3.62 0.06 7.19
CA LEU A 134 -3.82 1.18 8.12
C LEU A 134 -5.30 1.48 8.35
N ASP A 135 -6.16 1.29 7.35
CA ASP A 135 -7.61 1.43 7.53
C ASP A 135 -8.13 0.46 8.60
N TYR A 136 -7.67 -0.79 8.60
CA TYR A 136 -8.04 -1.79 9.59
C TYR A 136 -7.34 -1.58 10.94
N GLU A 137 -6.01 -1.44 10.95
CA GLU A 137 -5.24 -1.48 12.20
C GLU A 137 -5.10 -0.11 12.90
N LEU A 138 -5.01 0.98 12.14
CA LEU A 138 -4.84 2.32 12.70
C LEU A 138 -6.17 3.05 12.87
N LEU A 139 -7.03 2.98 11.84
CA LEU A 139 -8.31 3.68 11.82
C LEU A 139 -9.47 2.84 12.37
N ALA A 140 -9.22 1.56 12.66
CA ALA A 140 -10.21 0.61 13.18
C ALA A 140 -11.49 0.57 12.33
N LEU A 141 -11.35 0.67 11.00
CA LEU A 141 -12.46 0.59 10.06
C LEU A 141 -12.82 -0.89 9.82
N GLU A 142 -14.11 -1.17 9.74
CA GLU A 142 -14.62 -2.52 9.50
C GLU A 142 -14.45 -2.97 8.04
N ASP A 143 -14.23 -2.02 7.12
CA ASP A 143 -13.95 -2.25 5.71
C ASP A 143 -13.10 -1.11 5.13
N SER A 144 -12.38 -1.37 4.04
CA SER A 144 -11.48 -0.39 3.41
C SER A 144 -11.94 -0.06 1.99
N PHE A 145 -12.56 1.12 1.84
CA PHE A 145 -13.04 1.63 0.55
C PHE A 145 -12.03 2.60 -0.08
N HIS A 146 -11.89 2.52 -1.41
CA HIS A 146 -11.18 3.51 -2.21
C HIS A 146 -11.94 4.84 -2.27
N THR A 147 -11.81 5.65 -1.21
CA THR A 147 -12.40 6.99 -1.07
C THR A 147 -11.43 8.07 -1.52
N GLU A 148 -11.88 9.33 -1.63
CA GLU A 148 -10.97 10.44 -1.92
C GLU A 148 -9.95 10.59 -0.77
N GLY A 149 -10.40 10.45 0.48
CA GLY A 149 -9.54 10.37 1.66
C GLY A 149 -8.49 9.27 1.57
N PHE A 150 -8.85 8.07 1.09
CA PHE A 150 -7.91 6.96 0.89
C PHE A 150 -6.77 7.34 -0.07
N PHE A 151 -7.11 7.87 -1.25
CA PHE A 151 -6.09 8.29 -2.24
C PHE A 151 -5.25 9.47 -1.76
N LYS A 152 -5.83 10.37 -0.94
CA LYS A 152 -5.09 11.45 -0.28
C LYS A 152 -4.13 10.91 0.78
N ARG A 153 -4.51 9.90 1.57
CA ARG A 153 -3.61 9.24 2.53
C ARG A 153 -2.41 8.61 1.82
N GLU A 154 -2.66 7.82 0.78
CA GLU A 154 -1.62 7.21 -0.07
C GLU A 154 -0.66 8.27 -0.60
N SER A 155 -1.21 9.36 -1.14
CA SER A 155 -0.42 10.49 -1.63
C SER A 155 0.35 11.19 -0.50
N SER A 156 -0.24 11.36 0.68
CA SER A 156 0.42 12.01 1.82
C SER A 156 1.65 11.23 2.29
N LEU A 157 1.58 9.90 2.30
CA LEU A 157 2.72 9.04 2.64
C LEU A 157 3.80 9.14 1.56
N LEU A 158 3.40 9.13 0.28
CA LEU A 158 4.32 9.25 -0.84
C LEU A 158 5.14 10.55 -0.77
N HIS A 159 4.49 11.70 -0.57
CA HIS A 159 5.18 13.00 -0.48
C HIS A 159 6.14 13.02 0.72
N GLN A 160 5.73 12.51 1.88
CA GLN A 160 6.61 12.46 3.06
C GLN A 160 7.89 11.62 2.83
N LEU A 161 7.81 10.59 1.98
CA LEU A 161 8.92 9.70 1.64
C LEU A 161 9.78 10.17 0.45
N LEU A 162 9.28 11.06 -0.40
CA LEU A 162 9.99 11.49 -1.61
C LEU A 162 10.42 12.95 -1.60
N ASP A 163 9.67 13.82 -0.94
CA ASP A 163 9.93 15.26 -0.96
C ASP A 163 10.91 15.59 0.16
N SER A 164 12.15 15.92 -0.22
CA SER A 164 13.23 16.26 0.72
C SER A 164 13.21 17.72 1.13
#